data_AF-A0A972ZVU1-F1
#
_entry.id   AF-A0A972ZVU1-F1
#
_cell.length_a   1.000
_cell.length_b   1.000
_cell.length_c   1.000
_cell.angle_alpha   90.00
_cell.angle_beta   90.00
_cell.angle_gamma   90.00
#
_symmetry.space_group_name_H-M   'P 1'
#
loop_
_entity.id
_entity.type
_entity.pdbx_description
1 polymer ?
#
loop_
_entity_poly.entity_id
_entity_poly.type
_entity_poly.pdbx_seq_one_letter_code
_entity_poly.pdbx_strand_id
1 'polypeptide(L)' 'MRVMVTGHLGYIGTLLTQLLKAAGHDVVGYDAGLYRNCAIYPVEPIPSVEKDVRDAEAEDFEGVE' A
#
# COMPACT_ATOMS: atom_id res chain seq x y z
N MET A 1 13.53 -3.09 5.75
CA MET A 1 12.89 -3.83 4.65
C MET A 1 11.96 -2.91 3.90
N ARG A 2 11.90 -3.08 2.58
CA ARG A 2 10.96 -2.37 1.71
C ARG A 2 9.75 -3.27 1.47
N VAL A 3 8.60 -2.92 2.03
CA VAL A 3 7.40 -3.75 2.06
C VAL A 3 6.33 -3.13 1.18
N MET A 4 5.79 -3.92 0.24
CA MET A 4 4.64 -3.53 -0.55
C MET A 4 3.34 -4.00 0.11
N VAL A 5 2.39 -3.08 0.28
CA VAL A 5 1.05 -3.39 0.81
C VAL A 5 0.03 -3.31 -0.31
N THR A 6 -0.45 -4.47 -0.74
CA THR A 6 -1.58 -4.56 -1.69
C THR A 6 -2.88 -4.17 -0.98
N GLY A 7 -3.73 -3.38 -1.62
CA GLY A 7 -4.99 -2.93 -1.00
C GLY A 7 -4.79 -1.86 0.08
N HIS A 8 -3.69 -1.09 0.02
CA HIS A 8 -3.32 -0.13 1.07
C HIS A 8 -4.35 0.99 1.31
N LEU A 9 -5.24 1.27 0.35
CA LEU A 9 -6.30 2.26 0.48
C LEU A 9 -7.58 1.67 1.10
N GLY A 10 -7.61 0.35 1.33
CA GLY A 10 -8.69 -0.34 1.99
C GLY A 10 -8.67 -0.18 3.52
N TYR A 11 -9.74 -0.65 4.16
CA TYR A 11 -9.93 -0.51 5.61
C TYR A 11 -8.75 -1.00 6.45
N ILE A 12 -8.25 -2.22 6.19
CA ILE A 12 -7.09 -2.78 6.90
C ILE A 12 -5.78 -2.17 6.40
N GLY A 13 -5.67 -1.95 5.09
CA GLY A 13 -4.46 -1.45 4.45
C GLY A 13 -3.98 -0.13 5.05
N THR A 14 -4.90 0.80 5.27
CA THR A 14 -4.61 2.14 5.83
C THR A 14 -4.04 2.09 7.26
N LEU A 15 -4.41 1.07 8.06
CA LEU A 15 -3.83 0.85 9.39
C LEU A 15 -2.50 0.10 9.31
N LEU A 16 -2.44 -0.93 8.46
CA LEU A 16 -1.25 -1.77 8.31
C LEU A 16 -0.05 -0.97 7.83
N THR A 17 -0.21 -0.08 6.84
CA THR A 17 0.88 0.76 6.34
C THR A 17 1.48 1.65 7.43
N GLN A 18 0.65 2.19 8.32
CA GLN A 18 1.09 3.03 9.43
C GLN A 18 1.82 2.21 10.50
N LEU A 19 1.34 0.99 10.80
CA LEU A 19 2.01 0.08 11.71
C LEU A 19 3.38 -0.35 11.18
N LEU A 20 3.49 -0.67 9.89
CA LEU A 20 4.76 -1.04 9.25
C LEU A 20 5.75 0.13 9.23
N LYS A 21 5.28 1.35 8.92
CA LYS A 21 6.10 2.57 9.03
C LYS A 21 6.60 2.78 10.47
N ALA A 22 5.72 2.64 11.46
CA ALA A 22 6.09 2.78 12.88
C ALA A 22 7.11 1.72 13.34
N ALA A 23 7.11 0.54 12.72
CA ALA A 23 8.09 -0.50 12.93
C ALA A 23 9.43 -0.27 12.19
N GLY A 24 9.55 0.80 11.40
CA GLY A 24 10.79 1.18 10.71
C GLY A 24 10.95 0.58 9.30
N HIS A 25 9.87 0.13 8.67
CA HIS A 25 9.88 -0.35 7.29
C HIS A 25 9.73 0.82 6.28
N ASP A 26 10.36 0.68 5.11
CA ASP A 26 10.03 1.49 3.93
C ASP A 26 8.77 0.89 3.30
N VAL A 27 7.67 1.65 3.22
CA VAL A 27 6.36 1.11 2.84
C VAL A 27 5.90 1.73 1.52
N VAL A 28 5.58 0.89 0.56
CA VAL A 28 4.99 1.26 -0.73
C VAL A 28 3.60 0.63 -0.88
N GLY A 29 2.64 1.39 -1.40
CA GLY A 29 1.29 0.90 -1.65
C GLY A 29 1.13 0.28 -3.04
N TYR A 30 0.21 -0.67 -3.19
CA TYR A 30 -0.23 -1.18 -4.49
C TYR A 30 -1.75 -1.36 -4.46
N ASP A 31 -2.52 -0.60 -5.22
CA ASP A 31 -3.99 -0.61 -5.09
C ASP A 31 -4.69 -0.13 -6.38
N ALA A 32 -5.83 -0.72 -6.72
CA ALA A 32 -6.66 -0.27 -7.84
C ALA A 32 -7.46 1.01 -7.52
N GLY A 33 -7.43 1.48 -6.27
CA GLY A 33 -8.06 2.72 -5.85
C GLY A 33 -9.55 2.62 -5.54
N LEU A 34 -10.15 1.43 -5.50
CA LEU A 34 -11.60 1.24 -5.35
C LEU A 34 -12.18 1.91 -4.08
N TYR A 35 -11.39 2.02 -3.02
CA TYR A 35 -11.79 2.57 -1.72
C TYR A 35 -11.07 3.87 -1.34
N ARG A 36 -10.40 4.55 -2.29
CA ARG A 36 -9.57 5.74 -2.00
C ARG A 36 -10.29 6.88 -1.29
N ASN A 37 -11.61 6.98 -1.47
CA ASN A 37 -12.46 8.02 -0.89
C ASN A 37 -13.29 7.51 0.30
N CYS A 38 -12.94 6.35 0.86
CA CYS A 38 -13.67 5.68 1.94
C CYS A 38 -12.90 5.65 3.26
N ALA A 39 -11.78 6.37 3.37
CA ALA A 39 -10.99 6.40 4.60
C ALA A 39 -11.80 6.99 5.77
N ILE A 40 -11.88 6.25 6.87
CA ILE A 40 -12.59 6.66 8.10
C ILE A 40 -11.76 7.65 8.92
N TYR A 41 -10.44 7.52 8.86
CA TYR A 41 -9.46 8.37 9.53
C TYR A 41 -8.51 9.00 8.50
N PRO A 42 -7.87 10.14 8.81
CA PRO A 42 -6.82 10.68 7.96
C PRO A 42 -5.70 9.66 7.75
N VAL A 43 -5.37 9.39 6.49
CA VAL A 43 -4.28 8.49 6.10
C VAL A 43 -3.18 9.34 5.49
N GLU A 44 -1.95 9.15 5.96
CA GLU A 44 -0.82 9.81 5.33
C GLU A 44 -0.57 9.20 3.94
N PRO A 45 -0.41 10.02 2.90
CA PRO A 45 -0.06 9.50 1.58
C PRO A 45 1.32 8.82 1.64
N ILE A 46 1.42 7.70 0.95
CA ILE A 46 2.66 6.95 0.75
C ILE A 46 2.93 6.80 -0.75
N PRO A 47 4.19 6.59 -1.17
CA PRO A 47 4.47 6.15 -2.54
C PRO A 47 3.62 4.92 -2.86
N SER A 48 2.97 4.91 -4.02
CA SER A 48 2.11 3.80 -4.41
C SER A 48 2.02 3.62 -5.92
N VAL A 49 1.73 2.37 -6.31
CA VAL A 49 1.38 1.98 -7.67
C VAL A 49 -0.14 1.85 -7.75
N GLU A 50 -0.76 2.56 -8.68
CA GLU A 50 -2.19 2.46 -8.96
C GLU A 50 -2.43 1.40 -10.04
N LYS A 51 -2.65 0.15 -9.62
CA LYS A 51 -2.83 -1.01 -10.51
C LYS A 51 -3.62 -2.09 -9.77
N ASP A 52 -4.40 -2.89 -10.51
CA ASP A 52 -5.09 -4.05 -9.93
C ASP A 52 -4.07 -5.16 -9.64
N VAL A 53 -4.19 -5.80 -8.47
CA VAL A 53 -3.26 -6.86 -8.05
C VAL A 53 -3.38 -8.11 -8.92
N ARG A 54 -4.53 -8.28 -9.59
CA ARG A 54 -4.75 -9.39 -10.54
C ARG A 54 -3.96 -9.22 -11.82
N ASP A 55 -3.56 -7.99 -12.14
CA ASP A 55 -2.76 -7.65 -13.32
C ASP A 55 -1.27 -7.47 -12.96
N ALA A 56 -0.86 -7.85 -11.74
CA ALA A 56 0.51 -7.64 -11.26
C ALA A 56 1.52 -8.46 -12.06
N GLU A 57 2.65 -7.83 -12.36
CA GLU A 57 3.79 -8.41 -13.09
C GLU A 57 5.01 -8.46 -12.16
N ALA A 58 6.04 -9.23 -12.51
CA ALA A 58 7.21 -9.42 -11.62
C ALA A 58 7.96 -8.09 -11.38
N GLU A 59 7.97 -7.23 -12.39
CA GLU A 59 8.61 -5.92 -12.42
C GLU A 59 7.98 -4.96 -11.39
N ASP A 60 6.68 -5.13 -11.09
CA ASP A 60 5.98 -4.31 -10.10
C ASP A 60 6.54 -4.50 -8.68
N PHE A 61 7.16 -5.66 -8.42
CA PHE A 61 7.71 -6.03 -7.11
C PHE A 61 9.23 -5.79 -7.02
N GLU A 62 9.85 -5.17 -8.02
CA GLU A 62 11.28 -4.88 -7.99
C GLU A 62 11.66 -4.00 -6.78
N GLY A 63 12.67 -4.47 -6.04
CA GLY A 63 13.16 -3.79 -4.83
C GLY A 63 12.28 -3.96 -3.60
N VAL A 64 11.21 -4.76 -3.66
CA VAL A 64 10.41 -5.18 -2.50
C VAL A 64 11.00 -6.46 -1.90
N GLU A 65 11.03 -6.55 -0.57
CA GLU A 65 11.42 -7.75 0.20
C GLU A 65 10.23 -8.64 0.57
#